data_AF-A0A395IL05-F1
#
_entry.id   AF-A0A395IL05-F1
#
_cell.length_a   1.000
_cell.length_b   1.000
_cell.length_c   1.000
_cell.angle_alpha   90.00
_cell.angle_beta   90.00
_cell.angle_gamma   90.00
#
_symmetry.space_group_name_H-M   'P 1'
#
loop_
_entity.id
_entity.type
_entity.pdbx_description
1 polymer ?
#
loop_
_entity_poly.entity_id
_entity_poly.type
_entity_poly.pdbx_seq_one_letter_code
_entity_poly.pdbx_strand_id
1 'polypeptide(L)'
;MNIFKSLEPAWQMAFGTDSGAWLTWEWHYQLRSSLHPALFAIAYYLVDKPMALLNFFPQFRAEVLAVLPNVIQAIFAANCDYYTWKMTEKIYGLNNQTASVAIFMSVLSPWNWFCSTRTFSNSVETSLTIQALYYWPWDMTVDTGKKANGKLKEGSSTSTFEGVFRTAESVNQLRYSLLLAGIACILRPTNLLIWFCVIMPTIMSLIPGVSQKSSKSPTLRDYIILVREAFICGSLVLVISAFSDHFYFGQWTFPPYQWLNFNISQNLAVFYGKK
;
A
#
# COMPACT_ATOMS: atom_id res chain seq x y z
N MET A 1 -16.54 -6.40 -16.15
CA MET A 1 -16.91 -5.01 -16.46
C MET A 1 -16.33 -3.99 -15.46
N ASN A 2 -15.06 -4.14 -15.02
CA ASN A 2 -14.35 -3.16 -14.16
C ASN A 2 -12.90 -2.90 -14.62
N ILE A 3 -12.46 -3.54 -15.72
CA ILE A 3 -11.06 -3.52 -16.20
C ILE A 3 -10.76 -2.19 -16.91
N PHE A 4 -11.74 -1.62 -17.62
CA PHE A 4 -11.59 -0.35 -18.34
C PHE A 4 -11.53 0.89 -17.43
N LYS A 5 -12.08 0.80 -16.22
CA LYS A 5 -12.32 1.95 -15.33
C LYS A 5 -11.06 2.69 -14.89
N SER A 6 -9.89 2.05 -14.87
CA SER A 6 -8.62 2.67 -14.44
C SER A 6 -7.65 2.94 -15.59
N LEU A 7 -7.78 2.22 -16.72
CA LEU A 7 -6.87 2.35 -17.86
C LEU A 7 -7.28 3.47 -18.81
N GLU A 8 -8.58 3.71 -19.00
CA GLU A 8 -9.07 4.82 -19.85
C GLU A 8 -8.65 6.20 -19.30
N PRO A 9 -8.81 6.50 -17.99
CA PRO A 9 -8.27 7.73 -17.40
C PRO A 9 -6.74 7.83 -17.53
N ALA A 10 -6.03 6.72 -17.32
CA ALA A 10 -4.57 6.70 -17.41
C ALA A 10 -4.08 6.99 -18.85
N TRP A 11 -4.80 6.48 -19.84
CA TRP A 11 -4.55 6.74 -21.26
C TRP A 11 -4.81 8.21 -21.61
N GLN A 12 -5.93 8.77 -21.14
CA GLN A 12 -6.24 10.19 -21.32
C GLN A 12 -5.19 11.10 -20.67
N MET A 13 -4.68 10.74 -19.48
CA MET A 13 -3.59 11.47 -18.82
C MET A 13 -2.29 11.44 -19.64
N ALA A 14 -1.97 10.30 -20.25
CA ALA A 14 -0.71 10.13 -20.99
C ALA A 14 -0.73 10.74 -22.40
N PHE A 15 -1.87 10.65 -23.09
CA PHE A 15 -2.00 11.02 -24.52
C PHE A 15 -2.93 12.20 -24.80
N GLY A 16 -3.58 12.76 -23.76
CA GLY A 16 -4.47 13.91 -23.87
C GLY A 16 -5.94 13.53 -24.13
N THR A 17 -6.81 14.55 -24.21
CA THR A 17 -8.27 14.39 -24.37
C THR A 17 -8.69 13.83 -25.73
N ASP A 18 -7.85 13.97 -26.76
CA ASP A 18 -8.15 13.56 -28.13
C ASP A 18 -7.86 12.07 -28.38
N SER A 19 -7.40 11.35 -27.35
CA SER A 19 -6.98 9.95 -27.44
C SER A 19 -8.15 8.94 -27.47
N GLY A 20 -9.40 9.41 -27.48
CA GLY A 20 -10.61 8.58 -27.56
C GLY A 20 -10.93 7.77 -26.30
N ALA A 21 -10.41 8.15 -25.13
CA ALA A 21 -10.68 7.46 -23.88
C ALA A 21 -12.11 7.72 -23.39
N TRP A 22 -12.86 6.67 -23.05
CA TRP A 22 -14.23 6.81 -22.55
C TRP A 22 -14.25 6.86 -21.02
N LEU A 23 -14.45 8.04 -20.44
CA LEU A 23 -14.55 8.16 -18.98
C LEU A 23 -15.92 7.73 -18.47
N THR A 24 -15.94 6.85 -17.47
CA THR A 24 -17.18 6.48 -16.78
C THR A 24 -17.73 7.64 -15.92
N TRP A 25 -19.02 7.57 -15.60
CA TRP A 25 -19.68 8.55 -14.72
C TRP A 25 -18.97 8.73 -13.37
N GLU A 26 -18.32 7.69 -12.83
CA GLU A 26 -17.59 7.74 -11.55
C GLU A 26 -16.47 8.79 -11.53
N TRP A 27 -15.84 9.04 -12.69
CA TRP A 27 -14.80 10.05 -12.86
C TRP A 27 -15.38 11.46 -12.94
N HIS A 28 -16.58 11.60 -13.51
CA HIS A 28 -17.28 12.88 -13.57
C HIS A 28 -17.70 13.36 -12.18
N TYR A 29 -18.06 12.43 -11.29
CA TYR A 29 -18.38 12.73 -9.88
C TYR A 29 -17.17 12.66 -8.93
N GLN A 30 -15.96 12.46 -9.46
CA GLN A 30 -14.70 12.48 -8.69
C GLN A 30 -14.70 11.50 -7.50
N LEU A 31 -15.31 10.34 -7.68
CA LEU A 31 -15.53 9.36 -6.60
C LEU A 31 -14.31 8.46 -6.32
N ARG A 32 -13.22 8.63 -7.07
CA ARG A 32 -12.03 7.77 -7.02
C ARG A 32 -10.77 8.61 -7.06
N SER A 33 -9.75 8.19 -6.30
CA SER A 33 -8.43 8.84 -6.31
C SER A 33 -7.77 8.69 -7.68
N SER A 34 -7.12 9.76 -8.13
CA SER A 34 -6.37 9.78 -9.38
C SER A 34 -5.06 8.99 -9.31
N LEU A 35 -4.57 8.66 -8.10
CA LEU A 35 -3.26 8.02 -7.87
C LEU A 35 -3.12 6.67 -8.59
N HIS A 36 -4.16 5.84 -8.58
CA HIS A 36 -4.09 4.51 -9.22
C HIS A 36 -4.00 4.60 -10.75
N PRO A 37 -4.82 5.38 -11.47
CA PRO A 37 -4.58 5.64 -12.89
C PRO A 37 -3.27 6.40 -13.17
N ALA A 38 -2.88 7.35 -12.32
CA ALA A 38 -1.65 8.11 -12.50
C ALA A 38 -0.41 7.20 -12.52
N LEU A 39 -0.39 6.15 -11.71
CA LEU A 39 0.63 5.11 -11.75
C LEU A 39 0.79 4.50 -13.16
N PHE A 40 -0.32 4.16 -13.82
CA PHE A 40 -0.31 3.64 -15.18
C PHE A 40 0.02 4.72 -16.22
N ALA A 41 -0.46 5.95 -16.05
CA ALA A 41 -0.19 7.07 -16.95
C ALA A 41 1.31 7.41 -17.00
N ILE A 42 1.96 7.46 -15.83
CA ILE A 42 3.41 7.66 -15.72
C ILE A 42 4.14 6.52 -16.41
N ALA A 43 3.72 5.27 -16.18
CA ALA A 43 4.36 4.13 -16.83
C ALA A 43 4.20 4.18 -18.36
N TYR A 44 3.02 4.52 -18.88
CA TYR A 44 2.82 4.73 -20.31
C TYR A 44 3.73 5.81 -20.83
N TYR A 45 3.78 6.99 -20.20
CA TYR A 45 4.65 8.09 -20.62
C TYR A 45 6.13 7.71 -20.64
N LEU A 46 6.63 7.02 -19.61
CA LEU A 46 8.02 6.59 -19.50
C LEU A 46 8.42 5.57 -20.57
N VAL A 47 7.47 4.76 -21.03
CA VAL A 47 7.68 3.73 -22.05
C VAL A 47 7.53 4.35 -23.44
N ASP A 48 6.56 5.26 -23.60
CA ASP A 48 6.21 5.91 -24.85
C ASP A 48 7.27 6.91 -25.35
N LYS A 49 7.73 7.81 -24.46
CA LYS A 49 8.72 8.84 -24.79
C LYS A 49 10.04 8.32 -25.37
N PRO A 50 10.71 7.32 -24.77
CA PRO A 50 11.94 6.77 -25.34
C PRO A 50 11.67 6.00 -26.64
N MET A 51 10.53 5.30 -26.76
CA MET A 51 10.18 4.62 -28.00
C MET A 51 9.89 5.59 -29.15
N ALA A 52 9.27 6.73 -28.85
CA ALA A 52 9.07 7.82 -29.80
C ALA A 52 10.41 8.47 -30.19
N LEU A 53 11.32 8.66 -29.23
CA LEU A 53 12.66 9.21 -29.51
C LEU A 53 13.49 8.30 -30.41
N LEU A 54 13.34 6.98 -30.26
CA LEU A 54 14.06 5.97 -31.03
C LEU A 54 13.36 5.56 -32.34
N ASN A 55 12.22 6.18 -32.69
CA ASN A 55 11.42 5.89 -33.89
C ASN A 55 11.09 4.39 -34.07
N PHE A 56 10.68 3.72 -32.99
CA PHE A 56 10.21 2.33 -33.09
C PHE A 56 8.94 2.21 -33.96
N PHE A 57 8.77 1.03 -34.58
CA PHE A 57 7.58 0.74 -35.39
C PHE A 57 6.29 0.96 -34.59
N PRO A 58 5.28 1.64 -35.16
CA PRO A 58 4.02 1.95 -34.47
C PRO A 58 3.29 0.71 -33.94
N GLN A 59 3.37 -0.41 -34.66
CA GLN A 59 2.74 -1.67 -34.26
C GLN A 59 3.39 -2.26 -32.99
N PHE A 60 4.73 -2.23 -32.91
CA PHE A 60 5.46 -2.74 -31.75
C PHE A 60 5.18 -1.90 -30.50
N ARG A 61 5.11 -0.57 -30.65
CA ARG A 61 4.75 0.35 -29.57
C ARG A 61 3.35 0.05 -29.01
N ALA A 62 2.37 -0.20 -29.88
CA ALA A 62 1.01 -0.54 -29.46
C ALA A 62 0.94 -1.85 -28.66
N GLU A 63 1.65 -2.90 -29.10
CA GLU A 63 1.74 -4.18 -28.39
C GLU A 63 2.39 -4.01 -27.00
N VAL A 64 3.49 -3.25 -26.90
CA VAL A 64 4.16 -2.98 -25.62
C VAL A 64 3.23 -2.22 -24.66
N LEU A 65 2.55 -1.18 -25.14
CA LEU A 65 1.60 -0.42 -24.33
C LEU A 65 0.39 -1.27 -23.91
N ALA A 66 -0.08 -2.20 -24.74
CA ALA A 66 -1.17 -3.10 -24.39
C ALA A 66 -0.79 -4.09 -23.26
N VAL A 67 0.45 -4.57 -23.24
CA VAL A 67 0.95 -5.53 -22.24
C VAL A 67 1.43 -4.85 -20.94
N LEU A 68 1.86 -3.59 -21.01
CA LEU A 68 2.41 -2.82 -19.89
C LEU A 68 1.60 -2.90 -18.58
N PRO A 69 0.28 -2.67 -18.54
CA PRO A 69 -0.47 -2.71 -17.29
C PRO A 69 -0.42 -4.09 -16.62
N ASN A 70 -0.36 -5.16 -17.40
CA ASN A 70 -0.25 -6.53 -16.88
C ASN A 70 1.14 -6.77 -16.27
N VAL A 71 2.19 -6.22 -16.86
CA VAL A 71 3.56 -6.32 -16.33
C VAL A 71 3.67 -5.59 -14.99
N ILE A 72 3.13 -4.38 -14.88
CA ILE A 72 3.12 -3.62 -13.62
C ILE A 72 2.39 -4.41 -12.53
N GLN A 73 1.22 -4.97 -12.85
CA GLN A 73 0.47 -5.79 -11.90
C GLN A 73 1.23 -7.06 -11.51
N ALA A 74 1.91 -7.73 -12.44
CA ALA A 74 2.76 -8.88 -12.15
C ALA A 74 3.89 -8.52 -11.17
N ILE A 75 4.48 -7.32 -11.27
CA ILE A 75 5.50 -6.84 -10.31
C ILE A 75 4.90 -6.66 -8.92
N PHE A 76 3.72 -6.04 -8.80
CA PHE A 76 3.03 -5.90 -7.50
C PHE A 76 2.64 -7.26 -6.91
N ALA A 77 2.21 -8.20 -7.74
CA ALA A 77 1.89 -9.55 -7.33
C ALA A 77 3.12 -10.31 -6.83
N ALA A 78 4.23 -10.27 -7.57
CA ALA A 78 5.49 -10.89 -7.15
C ALA A 78 6.00 -10.30 -5.83
N ASN A 79 5.91 -8.97 -5.65
CA ASN A 79 6.22 -8.34 -4.38
C ASN A 79 5.31 -8.83 -3.26
N CYS A 80 3.99 -8.92 -3.51
CA CYS A 80 3.02 -9.41 -2.53
C CYS A 80 3.42 -10.81 -2.00
N ASP A 81 3.73 -11.75 -2.89
CA ASP A 81 4.15 -13.11 -2.50
C ASP A 81 5.50 -13.11 -1.77
N TYR A 82 6.47 -12.33 -2.25
CA TYR A 82 7.79 -12.22 -1.63
C TYR A 82 7.74 -11.67 -0.19
N TYR A 83 6.96 -10.61 0.04
CA TYR A 83 6.82 -10.05 1.38
C TYR A 83 5.95 -10.92 2.28
N THR A 84 5.00 -11.67 1.73
CA THR A 84 4.23 -12.68 2.50
C THR A 84 5.15 -13.76 3.06
N TRP A 85 6.08 -14.26 2.24
CA TRP A 85 7.13 -15.18 2.69
C TRP A 85 7.97 -14.58 3.81
N LYS A 86 8.56 -13.41 3.57
CA LYS A 86 9.43 -12.73 4.53
C LYS A 86 8.72 -12.41 5.85
N MET A 87 7.44 -12.04 5.79
CA MET A 87 6.62 -11.80 6.97
C MET A 87 6.41 -13.10 7.76
N THR A 88 6.16 -14.21 7.07
CA THR A 88 5.99 -15.52 7.71
C THR A 88 7.29 -15.97 8.39
N GLU A 89 8.44 -15.79 7.75
CA GLU A 89 9.75 -16.05 8.38
C GLU A 89 10.02 -15.14 9.58
N LYS A 90 9.61 -13.88 9.51
CA LYS A 90 9.76 -12.92 10.61
C LYS A 90 8.93 -13.32 11.84
N ILE A 91 7.73 -13.89 11.65
CA ILE A 91 6.81 -14.28 12.72
C ILE A 91 7.16 -15.65 13.31
N TYR A 92 7.40 -16.66 12.46
CA TYR A 92 7.60 -18.05 12.90
C TYR A 92 9.07 -18.45 13.08
N GLY A 93 10.02 -17.57 12.75
CA GLY A 93 11.45 -17.81 12.85
C GLY A 93 12.08 -18.40 11.58
N LEU A 94 13.40 -18.22 11.46
CA LEU A 94 14.20 -18.78 10.38
C LEU A 94 14.18 -20.32 10.47
N ASN A 95 14.11 -21.01 9.33
CA ASN A 95 14.15 -22.47 9.18
C ASN A 95 12.86 -23.28 9.44
N ASN A 96 11.70 -22.64 9.62
CA ASN A 96 10.44 -23.38 9.75
C ASN A 96 9.78 -23.66 8.38
N GLN A 97 9.31 -24.88 8.14
CA GLN A 97 8.62 -25.27 6.90
C GLN A 97 7.35 -24.44 6.63
N THR A 98 6.81 -23.80 7.68
CA THR A 98 5.65 -22.91 7.63
C THR A 98 5.81 -21.77 6.61
N ALA A 99 7.02 -21.21 6.45
CA ALA A 99 7.26 -20.12 5.49
C ALA A 99 7.09 -20.60 4.04
N SER A 100 7.63 -21.78 3.71
CA SER A 100 7.45 -22.40 2.41
C SER A 100 5.99 -22.77 2.16
N VAL A 101 5.31 -23.36 3.15
CA VAL A 101 3.89 -23.73 3.05
C VAL A 101 3.02 -22.49 2.81
N ALA A 102 3.29 -21.37 3.49
CA ALA A 102 2.56 -20.11 3.29
C ALA A 102 2.72 -19.57 1.86
N ILE A 103 3.93 -19.60 1.29
CA ILE A 103 4.13 -19.25 -0.13
C ILE A 103 3.36 -20.21 -1.02
N PHE A 104 3.48 -21.52 -0.82
CA PHE A 104 2.78 -22.50 -1.64
C PHE A 104 1.27 -22.28 -1.61
N MET A 105 0.69 -21.98 -0.44
CA MET A 105 -0.72 -21.64 -0.32
C MET A 105 -1.08 -20.34 -1.04
N SER A 106 -0.24 -19.30 -0.94
CA SER A 106 -0.47 -18.02 -1.64
C SER A 106 -0.41 -18.18 -3.16
N VAL A 107 0.63 -18.86 -3.65
CA VAL A 107 0.90 -19.07 -5.08
C VAL A 107 -0.11 -20.02 -5.70
N LEU A 108 -0.57 -21.06 -4.98
CA LEU A 108 -1.56 -22.00 -5.51
C LEU A 108 -3.01 -21.51 -5.35
N SER A 109 -3.24 -20.38 -4.70
CA SER A 109 -4.58 -19.82 -4.53
C SER A 109 -5.13 -19.32 -5.87
N PRO A 110 -6.21 -19.93 -6.41
CA PRO A 110 -6.80 -19.49 -7.68
C PRO A 110 -7.33 -18.07 -7.62
N TRP A 111 -7.74 -17.62 -6.42
CA TRP A 111 -8.21 -16.26 -6.19
C TRP A 111 -7.08 -15.24 -6.33
N ASN A 112 -5.88 -15.56 -5.84
CA ASN A 112 -4.72 -14.69 -6.00
C ASN A 112 -4.35 -14.53 -7.47
N TRP A 113 -4.36 -15.60 -8.27
CA TRP A 113 -4.15 -15.50 -9.72
C TRP A 113 -5.22 -14.68 -10.43
N PHE A 114 -6.48 -14.85 -10.04
CA PHE A 114 -7.58 -14.10 -10.62
C PHE A 114 -7.50 -12.59 -10.30
N CYS A 115 -7.15 -12.23 -9.07
CA CYS A 115 -7.09 -10.85 -8.62
C CYS A 115 -5.80 -10.13 -9.03
N SER A 116 -4.65 -10.82 -9.05
CA SER A 116 -3.34 -10.24 -9.36
C SER A 116 -3.14 -9.94 -10.85
N THR A 117 -3.71 -10.75 -11.74
CA THR A 117 -3.58 -10.56 -13.19
C THR A 117 -4.39 -9.39 -13.74
N ARG A 118 -5.27 -8.80 -12.92
CA ARG A 118 -6.16 -7.70 -13.31
C ARG A 118 -5.70 -6.40 -12.67
N THR A 119 -5.93 -5.29 -13.37
CA THR A 119 -5.58 -3.92 -12.94
C THR A 119 -6.51 -3.37 -11.85
N PHE A 120 -6.71 -4.15 -10.80
CA PHE A 120 -7.52 -3.77 -9.66
C PHE A 120 -6.70 -3.02 -8.63
N SER A 121 -7.22 -1.89 -8.15
CA SER A 121 -6.60 -1.20 -7.00
C SER A 121 -6.56 -2.06 -5.74
N ASN A 122 -7.39 -3.11 -5.65
CA ASN A 122 -7.34 -4.12 -4.59
C ASN A 122 -5.99 -4.84 -4.50
N SER A 123 -5.45 -5.33 -5.62
CA SER A 123 -4.20 -6.11 -5.59
C SER A 123 -3.01 -5.24 -5.20
N VAL A 124 -2.98 -4.00 -5.71
CA VAL A 124 -1.96 -3.00 -5.36
C VAL A 124 -2.05 -2.63 -3.88
N GLU A 125 -3.26 -2.38 -3.35
CA GLU A 125 -3.48 -2.15 -1.92
C GLU A 125 -2.93 -3.31 -1.08
N THR A 126 -3.34 -4.55 -1.37
CA THR A 126 -2.89 -5.75 -0.64
C THR A 126 -1.38 -5.90 -0.68
N SER A 127 -0.74 -5.66 -1.82
CA SER A 127 0.73 -5.71 -1.93
C SER A 127 1.41 -4.65 -1.06
N LEU A 128 0.89 -3.43 -1.05
CA LEU A 128 1.42 -2.33 -0.23
C LEU A 128 1.18 -2.56 1.27
N THR A 129 0.03 -3.13 1.65
CA THR A 129 -0.28 -3.42 3.07
C THR A 129 0.62 -4.52 3.61
N ILE A 130 0.85 -5.59 2.86
CA ILE A 130 1.78 -6.66 3.26
C ILE A 130 3.20 -6.12 3.42
N GLN A 131 3.65 -5.26 2.49
CA GLN A 131 4.94 -4.57 2.61
C GLN A 131 5.01 -3.67 3.86
N ALA A 132 3.96 -2.90 4.10
CA ALA A 132 3.87 -2.03 5.27
C ALA A 132 3.89 -2.82 6.58
N LEU A 133 3.16 -3.94 6.64
CA LEU A 133 3.16 -4.87 7.77
C LEU A 133 4.54 -5.51 7.97
N TYR A 134 5.26 -5.85 6.90
CA TYR A 134 6.61 -6.39 7.03
C TYR A 134 7.57 -5.40 7.74
N TYR A 135 7.53 -4.13 7.34
CA TYR A 135 8.37 -3.07 7.93
C TYR A 135 7.86 -2.55 9.28
N TRP A 136 6.65 -2.94 9.71
CA TRP A 136 6.11 -2.55 11.00
C TRP A 136 7.00 -3.05 12.16
N PRO A 137 7.25 -2.22 13.19
CA PRO A 137 8.02 -2.63 14.37
C PRO A 137 7.18 -3.54 15.28
N TRP A 138 7.10 -4.82 14.92
CA TRP A 138 6.39 -5.84 15.71
C TRP A 138 6.93 -6.03 17.13
N ASP A 139 8.17 -5.60 17.40
CA ASP A 139 8.75 -5.58 18.74
C ASP A 139 7.94 -4.70 19.74
N MET A 140 7.05 -3.83 19.24
CA MET A 140 6.14 -3.02 20.06
C MET A 140 4.79 -3.67 20.37
N THR A 141 4.36 -4.63 19.54
CA THR A 141 3.00 -5.18 19.57
C THR A 141 2.95 -6.62 20.03
N VAL A 142 3.96 -7.42 19.71
CA VAL A 142 3.96 -8.86 19.94
C VAL A 142 5.24 -9.25 20.67
N ASP A 143 5.09 -9.96 21.78
CA ASP A 143 6.21 -10.61 22.46
C ASP A 143 6.65 -11.81 21.60
N THR A 144 7.50 -11.55 20.59
CA THR A 144 8.17 -12.64 19.86
C THR A 144 9.12 -13.32 20.83
N GLY A 145 8.60 -14.31 21.55
CA GLY A 145 9.37 -15.12 22.49
C GLY A 145 10.67 -15.60 21.84
N LYS A 146 11.78 -15.37 22.55
CA LYS A 146 13.15 -15.85 22.28
C LYS A 146 13.40 -16.27 20.82
N LYS A 147 13.98 -15.37 20.03
CA LYS A 147 14.73 -15.73 18.81
C LYS A 147 15.75 -16.82 19.17
N ALA A 148 15.43 -18.08 18.89
CA ALA A 148 16.33 -19.20 19.08
C ALA A 148 17.41 -19.13 17.99
N ASN A 149 18.59 -18.66 18.40
CA ASN A 149 19.93 -18.84 17.84
C ASN A 149 20.13 -18.96 16.33
N GLY A 150 20.96 -18.05 15.78
CA GLY A 150 21.55 -18.22 14.47
C GLY A 150 22.57 -17.16 14.01
N LYS A 151 23.61 -16.90 14.84
CA LYS A 151 24.94 -16.29 14.50
C LYS A 151 24.96 -14.81 14.05
N LEU A 152 25.92 -13.93 14.37
CA LEU A 152 27.00 -13.77 15.37
C LEU A 152 27.68 -12.43 14.98
N LYS A 153 27.74 -11.44 15.88
CA LYS A 153 29.01 -10.87 16.36
C LYS A 153 28.80 -9.97 17.56
N GLU A 154 29.66 -10.21 18.54
CA GLU A 154 29.72 -9.73 19.91
C GLU A 154 30.15 -8.27 20.03
N GLY A 155 29.81 -7.66 21.16
CA GLY A 155 30.36 -6.37 21.59
C GLY A 155 29.66 -5.78 22.81
N SER A 156 29.87 -6.39 23.98
CA SER A 156 29.90 -5.79 25.33
C SER A 156 28.84 -4.74 25.78
N SER A 157 28.25 -5.07 26.93
CA SER A 157 28.07 -4.20 28.12
C SER A 157 26.70 -3.54 28.39
N THR A 158 26.19 -3.87 29.58
CA THR A 158 25.42 -3.04 30.51
C THR A 158 23.92 -2.86 30.26
N SER A 159 23.15 -3.55 31.10
CA SER A 159 21.73 -3.35 31.38
C SER A 159 21.38 -1.87 31.60
N THR A 160 20.80 -1.26 30.58
CA THR A 160 20.07 0.00 30.66
C THR A 160 18.80 -0.20 29.84
N PHE A 161 17.64 0.25 30.31
CA PHE A 161 16.38 0.13 29.55
C PHE A 161 16.54 0.75 28.15
N GLU A 162 16.74 -0.08 27.12
CA GLU A 162 16.99 0.39 25.75
C GLU A 162 15.67 0.42 24.97
N GLY A 163 15.20 1.62 24.61
CA GLY A 163 13.99 1.83 23.81
C GLY A 163 14.07 1.25 22.39
N VAL A 164 12.91 1.04 21.76
CA VAL A 164 12.76 0.29 20.49
C VAL A 164 13.31 1.07 19.28
N PHE A 165 13.29 2.41 19.29
CA PHE A 165 13.72 3.25 18.16
C PHE A 165 15.07 3.96 18.38
N ARG A 166 16.14 3.22 18.67
CA ARG A 166 17.48 3.81 18.85
C ARG A 166 18.27 4.04 17.56
N THR A 167 18.01 3.29 16.50
CA THR A 167 18.79 3.34 15.25
C THR A 167 18.05 4.13 14.19
N ALA A 168 18.75 4.98 13.42
CA ALA A 168 18.17 5.68 12.27
C ALA A 168 17.49 4.71 11.29
N GLU A 169 18.01 3.50 11.16
CA GLU A 169 17.44 2.43 10.36
C GLU A 169 16.05 1.97 10.83
N SER A 170 15.80 1.86 12.14
CA SER A 170 14.49 1.42 12.64
C SER A 170 13.43 2.50 12.48
N VAL A 171 13.82 3.77 12.62
CA VAL A 171 12.96 4.91 12.28
C VAL A 171 12.66 4.94 10.78
N ASN A 172 13.65 4.64 9.93
CA ASN A 172 13.43 4.55 8.49
C ASN A 172 12.48 3.40 8.12
N GLN A 173 12.61 2.23 8.74
CA GLN A 173 11.65 1.12 8.55
C GLN A 173 10.23 1.52 8.96
N LEU A 174 10.08 2.22 10.10
CA LEU A 174 8.80 2.78 10.52
C LEU A 174 8.24 3.76 9.47
N ARG A 175 9.07 4.67 8.94
CA ARG A 175 8.67 5.61 7.89
C ARG A 175 8.19 4.88 6.63
N TYR A 176 8.93 3.87 6.17
CA TYR A 176 8.53 3.06 5.03
C TYR A 176 7.18 2.39 5.28
N SER A 177 6.98 1.80 6.47
CA SER A 177 5.71 1.21 6.86
C SER A 177 4.56 2.21 6.81
N LEU A 178 4.73 3.40 7.41
CA LEU A 178 3.70 4.44 7.49
C LEU A 178 3.39 5.07 6.12
N LEU A 179 4.39 5.25 5.26
CA LEU A 179 4.19 5.77 3.90
C LEU A 179 3.40 4.77 3.05
N LEU A 180 3.78 3.48 3.08
CA LEU A 180 3.07 2.42 2.36
C LEU A 180 1.65 2.24 2.89
N ALA A 181 1.47 2.30 4.21
CA ALA A 181 0.18 2.30 4.89
C ALA A 181 -0.71 3.46 4.41
N GLY A 182 -0.16 4.68 4.42
CA GLY A 182 -0.85 5.89 4.00
C GLY A 182 -1.30 5.80 2.54
N ILE A 183 -0.42 5.36 1.64
CA ILE A 183 -0.75 5.21 0.21
C ILE A 183 -1.89 4.20 0.04
N ALA A 184 -1.81 3.06 0.75
CA ALA A 184 -2.86 2.05 0.69
C ALA A 184 -4.22 2.57 1.24
N CYS A 185 -4.22 3.37 2.31
CA CYS A 185 -5.43 4.02 2.84
C CYS A 185 -6.04 5.06 1.90
N ILE A 186 -5.23 5.80 1.13
CA ILE A 186 -5.75 6.74 0.13
C ILE A 186 -6.34 5.99 -1.06
N LEU A 187 -5.66 4.95 -1.53
CA LEU A 187 -6.16 4.10 -2.60
C LEU A 187 -7.53 3.54 -2.22
N ARG A 188 -7.66 3.06 -0.98
CA ARG A 188 -8.90 2.50 -0.43
C ARG A 188 -9.06 2.84 1.05
N PRO A 189 -10.10 3.61 1.42
CA PRO A 189 -10.39 3.94 2.83
C PRO A 189 -10.65 2.72 3.71
N THR A 190 -11.04 1.58 3.13
CA THR A 190 -11.27 0.32 3.87
C THR A 190 -10.02 -0.19 4.57
N ASN A 191 -8.82 0.14 4.07
CA ASN A 191 -7.55 -0.26 4.67
C ASN A 191 -7.34 0.32 6.08
N LEU A 192 -8.03 1.41 6.41
CA LEU A 192 -8.03 1.98 7.77
C LEU A 192 -8.44 0.95 8.82
N LEU A 193 -9.30 -0.01 8.48
CA LEU A 193 -9.72 -1.08 9.39
C LEU A 193 -8.55 -2.00 9.75
N ILE A 194 -7.68 -2.33 8.78
CA ILE A 194 -6.50 -3.18 9.03
C ILE A 194 -5.55 -2.46 9.98
N TRP A 195 -5.27 -1.18 9.72
CA TRP A 195 -4.39 -0.38 10.58
C TRP A 195 -4.96 -0.12 11.96
N PHE A 196 -6.28 0.03 12.07
CA PHE A 196 -6.95 0.08 13.37
C PHE A 196 -6.66 -1.19 14.19
N CYS A 197 -6.77 -2.38 13.58
CA CYS A 197 -6.45 -3.64 14.23
C CYS A 197 -4.96 -3.76 14.62
N VAL A 198 -4.03 -3.23 13.83
CA VAL A 198 -2.58 -3.28 14.10
C VAL A 198 -2.17 -2.29 15.20
N ILE A 199 -2.76 -1.11 15.23
CA ILE A 199 -2.47 -0.07 16.21
C ILE A 199 -3.15 -0.38 17.55
N MET A 200 -4.32 -1.04 17.57
CA MET A 200 -5.04 -1.31 18.81
C MET A 200 -4.19 -2.02 19.88
N PRO A 201 -3.40 -3.08 19.57
CA PRO A 201 -2.47 -3.67 20.52
C PRO A 201 -1.37 -2.72 21.03
N THR A 202 -0.86 -1.80 20.18
CA THR A 202 0.12 -0.78 20.63
C THR A 202 -0.47 0.20 21.63
N ILE A 203 -1.77 0.54 21.47
CA ILE A 203 -2.47 1.44 22.38
C ILE A 203 -2.81 0.69 23.67
N MET A 204 -3.25 -0.57 23.57
CA MET A 204 -3.56 -1.39 24.74
C MET A 204 -2.33 -1.65 25.62
N SER A 205 -1.13 -1.76 25.03
CA SER A 205 0.12 -1.88 25.79
C SER A 205 0.53 -0.59 26.53
N LEU A 206 -0.08 0.55 26.21
CA LEU A 206 0.09 1.83 26.93
C LEU A 206 -0.78 1.90 28.21
N ILE A 207 -1.88 1.15 28.28
CA ILE A 207 -2.83 1.21 29.39
C ILE A 207 -2.30 0.42 30.60
N PRO A 208 -2.00 1.08 31.74
CA PRO A 208 -1.55 0.39 32.94
C PRO A 208 -2.63 -0.58 33.45
N GLY A 209 -2.32 -1.87 33.53
CA GLY A 209 -3.23 -2.91 34.08
C GLY A 209 -3.70 -3.96 33.07
N VAL A 210 -3.67 -3.68 31.77
CA VAL A 210 -3.94 -4.66 30.69
C VAL A 210 -2.64 -5.20 30.07
N SER A 211 -1.54 -4.48 30.29
CA SER A 211 -0.23 -4.82 29.73
C SER A 211 0.30 -6.15 30.29
N GLN A 212 0.33 -7.17 29.43
CA GLN A 212 1.12 -8.37 29.63
C GLN A 212 2.59 -7.94 29.87
N LYS A 213 3.18 -8.37 31.00
CA LYS A 213 4.59 -8.07 31.38
C LYS A 213 5.53 -8.62 30.29
N SER A 214 5.85 -7.81 29.29
CA SER A 214 6.88 -8.12 28.30
C SER A 214 8.23 -7.53 28.72
N SER A 215 9.30 -8.24 28.37
CA SER A 215 10.71 -7.96 28.73
C SER A 215 11.27 -6.67 28.10
N LYS A 216 10.59 -6.10 27.10
CA LYS A 216 10.92 -4.82 26.45
C LYS A 216 9.68 -3.92 26.37
N SER A 217 9.26 -3.35 27.50
CA SER A 217 8.16 -2.40 27.49
C SER A 217 8.52 -1.18 26.63
N PRO A 218 7.70 -0.82 25.62
CA PRO A 218 7.93 0.38 24.83
C PRO A 218 7.95 1.62 25.73
N THR A 219 8.95 2.48 25.53
CA THR A 219 9.10 3.69 26.36
C THR A 219 8.17 4.78 25.85
N LEU A 220 7.72 5.71 26.71
CA LEU A 220 6.92 6.88 26.28
C LEU A 220 7.56 7.66 25.11
N ARG A 221 8.90 7.67 25.02
CA ARG A 221 9.65 8.26 23.90
C ARG A 221 9.36 7.57 22.57
N ASP A 222 9.24 6.25 22.57
CA ASP A 222 8.99 5.47 21.35
C ASP A 222 7.59 5.76 20.79
N TYR A 223 6.60 5.95 21.66
CA TYR A 223 5.25 6.38 21.28
C TYR A 223 5.22 7.78 20.68
N ILE A 224 5.97 8.73 21.26
CA ILE A 224 6.08 10.10 20.72
C ILE A 224 6.70 10.07 19.31
N ILE A 225 7.73 9.25 19.10
CA ILE A 225 8.35 9.06 17.77
C ILE A 225 7.31 8.48 16.80
N LEU A 226 6.55 7.46 17.20
CA LEU A 226 5.51 6.87 16.36
C LEU A 226 4.46 7.90 15.93
N VAL A 227 3.92 8.69 16.88
CA VAL A 227 2.92 9.72 16.58
C VAL A 227 3.50 10.82 15.68
N ARG A 228 4.73 11.25 15.95
CA ARG A 228 5.42 12.26 15.13
C ARG A 228 5.60 11.78 13.70
N GLU A 229 6.15 10.59 13.51
CA GLU A 229 6.39 10.03 12.17
C GLU A 229 5.07 9.70 11.46
N ALA A 230 4.04 9.23 12.19
CA ALA A 230 2.70 9.01 11.61
C ALA A 230 2.10 10.32 11.09
N PHE A 231 2.24 11.42 11.84
CA PHE A 231 1.78 12.73 11.39
C PHE A 231 2.57 13.23 10.17
N ILE A 232 3.90 13.11 10.18
CA ILE A 232 4.76 13.55 9.07
C ILE A 232 4.49 12.72 7.80
N CYS A 233 4.52 11.40 7.90
CA CYS A 233 4.27 10.50 6.76
C CYS A 233 2.83 10.62 6.26
N GLY A 234 1.85 10.70 7.18
CA GLY A 234 0.44 10.86 6.83
C GLY A 234 0.16 12.18 6.11
N SER A 235 0.68 13.30 6.63
CA SER A 235 0.53 14.61 5.98
C SER A 235 1.23 14.65 4.62
N LEU A 236 2.43 14.07 4.48
CA LEU A 236 3.14 13.98 3.20
C LEU A 236 2.30 13.23 2.16
N VAL A 237 1.72 12.08 2.52
CA VAL A 237 0.92 11.26 1.60
C VAL A 237 -0.38 11.95 1.21
N LEU A 238 -1.03 12.66 2.14
CA LEU A 238 -2.21 13.48 1.84
C LEU A 238 -1.88 14.64 0.89
N VAL A 239 -0.75 15.32 1.10
CA VAL A 239 -0.29 16.40 0.23
C VAL A 239 -0.02 15.88 -1.19
N ILE A 240 0.69 14.76 -1.32
CA ILE A 240 0.96 14.12 -2.62
C ILE A 240 -0.36 13.75 -3.32
N SER A 241 -1.33 13.17 -2.60
CA SER A 241 -2.63 12.87 -3.17
C SER A 241 -3.37 14.12 -3.61
N ALA A 242 -3.42 15.16 -2.77
CA ALA A 242 -4.12 16.41 -3.08
C ALA A 242 -3.52 17.10 -4.32
N PHE A 243 -2.19 17.10 -4.46
CA PHE A 243 -1.54 17.59 -5.67
C PHE A 243 -1.87 16.74 -6.89
N SER A 244 -1.78 15.41 -6.79
CA SER A 244 -2.14 14.51 -7.90
C SER A 244 -3.59 14.73 -8.35
N ASP A 245 -4.50 14.84 -7.40
CA ASP A 245 -5.93 15.06 -7.67
C ASP A 245 -6.18 16.45 -8.25
N HIS A 246 -5.47 17.48 -7.79
CA HIS A 246 -5.53 18.83 -8.37
C HIS A 246 -5.03 18.88 -9.81
N PHE A 247 -3.90 18.23 -10.12
CA PHE A 247 -3.37 18.16 -11.48
C PHE A 247 -4.33 17.47 -12.44
N TYR A 248 -5.06 16.45 -11.98
CA TYR A 248 -5.97 15.70 -12.83
C TYR A 248 -7.33 16.38 -13.01
N PHE A 249 -7.95 16.85 -11.93
CA PHE A 249 -9.30 17.42 -11.98
C PHE A 249 -9.33 18.94 -12.19
N GLY A 250 -8.18 19.62 -12.10
CA GLY A 250 -8.08 21.08 -12.21
C GLY A 250 -8.73 21.86 -11.06
N GLN A 251 -9.21 21.16 -10.02
CA GLN A 251 -9.87 21.73 -8.84
C GLN A 251 -9.33 21.09 -7.57
N TRP A 252 -9.42 21.80 -6.44
CA TRP A 252 -9.07 21.24 -5.14
C TRP A 252 -10.18 20.32 -4.66
N THR A 253 -10.02 19.03 -4.92
CA THR A 253 -11.01 18.00 -4.59
C THR A 253 -10.36 16.90 -3.78
N PHE A 254 -11.02 16.43 -2.73
CA PHE A 254 -10.56 15.30 -1.91
C PHE A 254 -11.47 14.09 -2.16
N PRO A 255 -11.07 13.15 -3.04
CA PRO A 255 -11.91 12.03 -3.47
C PRO A 255 -12.46 11.15 -2.33
N PRO A 256 -11.71 10.86 -1.25
CA PRO A 256 -12.26 10.07 -0.14
C PRO A 256 -13.45 10.73 0.56
N TYR A 257 -13.44 12.06 0.69
CA TYR A 257 -14.57 12.80 1.28
C TYR A 257 -15.76 12.83 0.32
N GLN A 258 -15.51 13.02 -0.97
CA GLN A 258 -16.56 13.00 -1.99
C GLN A 258 -17.23 11.63 -2.09
N TRP A 259 -16.45 10.55 -1.99
CA TRP A 259 -16.96 9.18 -1.91
C TRP A 259 -17.84 8.98 -0.67
N LEU A 260 -17.38 9.40 0.51
CA LEU A 260 -18.17 9.27 1.74
C LEU A 260 -19.47 10.07 1.65
N ASN A 261 -19.39 11.32 1.19
CA ASN A 261 -20.54 12.19 1.02
C ASN A 261 -21.53 11.57 0.01
N PHE A 262 -21.05 11.02 -1.10
CA PHE A 262 -21.90 10.33 -2.07
C PHE A 262 -22.57 9.09 -1.47
N ASN A 263 -21.83 8.24 -0.75
CA ASN A 263 -22.40 7.02 -0.16
C ASN A 263 -23.40 7.33 0.98
N ILE A 264 -23.21 8.41 1.73
CA ILE A 264 -24.08 8.80 2.84
C ILE A 264 -25.29 9.63 2.36
N SER A 265 -25.08 10.61 1.47
CA SER A 265 -26.13 11.53 1.00
C SER A 265 -26.94 10.99 -0.19
N GLN A 266 -26.32 10.20 -1.06
CA GLN A 266 -26.98 9.57 -2.21
C GLN A 266 -26.99 8.07 -2.00
N ASN A 267 -28.07 7.56 -1.40
CA ASN A 267 -28.31 6.12 -1.32
C ASN A 267 -28.13 5.51 -2.72
N LEU A 268 -27.06 4.72 -2.92
CA LEU A 268 -26.71 4.06 -4.18
C LEU A 268 -27.92 3.30 -4.79
N ALA A 269 -28.81 2.83 -3.92
CA ALA A 269 -30.06 2.16 -4.25
C ALA A 269 -31.05 3.03 -5.05
N VAL A 270 -31.09 4.35 -4.83
CA VAL A 270 -32.00 5.26 -5.54
C VAL A 270 -31.51 5.55 -6.96
N PHE A 271 -30.18 5.61 -7.17
CA PHE A 271 -29.59 5.85 -8.49
C PHE A 271 -29.72 4.64 -9.42
N TYR A 272 -29.62 3.41 -8.88
CA TYR A 272 -29.88 2.18 -9.65
C TYR A 272 -31.37 1.80 -9.75
N GLY A 273 -32.23 2.36 -8.89
CA GLY A 273 -33.67 2.09 -8.84
C GLY A 273 -34.53 2.94 -9.79
N LYS A 274 -33.98 4.00 -10.40
CA LYS A 274 -34.64 4.73 -11.49
C LYS A 274 -34.27 4.07 -12.83
N LYS A 275 -34.98 3.00 -13.16
CA LYS A 275 -35.17 2.57 -14.55
C LYS A 275 -36.52 3.03 -15.04
#